data_AF-A0AAU6MTE0-F1
#
_entry.id   AF-A0AAU6MTE0-F1
#
_cell.length_a   1.000
_cell.length_b   1.000
_cell.length_c   1.000
_cell.angle_alpha   90.00
_cell.angle_beta   90.00
_cell.angle_gamma   90.00
#
_symmetry.space_group_name_H-M   'P 1'
#
loop_
_entity.id
_entity.type
_entity.pdbx_description
1 polymer ?
#
loop_
_entity_poly.entity_id
_entity_poly.type
_entity_poly.pdbx_seq_one_letter_code
_entity_poly.pdbx_strand_id
1 'polypeptide(L)' 'MDPRRARVLPVPAEAQTDARMFMLGGDTLRALKVIVDTTGYDLRQARDIVYALVYDIEVPRGS' A
#
# COMPACT_ATOMS: atom_id res chain seq x y z
N MET A 1 -4.26 7.21 -10.99
CA MET A 1 -3.46 6.73 -9.84
C MET A 1 -2.71 7.93 -9.33
N ASP A 2 -2.80 8.22 -8.04
CA ASP A 2 -2.16 9.38 -7.41
C ASP A 2 -1.64 8.97 -6.02
N PRO A 3 -0.36 8.57 -5.93
CA PRO A 3 0.23 8.04 -4.70
C PRO A 3 0.22 9.04 -3.53
N ARG A 4 0.10 10.35 -3.81
CA ARG A 4 0.02 11.37 -2.75
C ARG A 4 -1.24 11.25 -1.91
N ARG A 5 -2.29 10.60 -2.42
CA ARG A 5 -3.54 10.33 -1.69
C ARG A 5 -3.34 9.33 -0.55
N ALA A 6 -2.27 8.53 -0.57
CA ALA A 6 -1.98 7.57 0.49
C ALA A 6 -1.58 8.22 1.83
N ARG A 7 -1.23 9.52 1.84
CA ARG A 7 -0.85 10.26 3.05
C ARG A 7 -1.93 10.35 4.12
N VAL A 8 -3.18 10.05 3.78
CA VAL A 8 -4.32 10.04 4.70
C VAL A 8 -4.91 8.65 4.91
N LEU A 9 -4.23 7.61 4.42
CA LEU A 9 -4.68 6.21 4.47
C LEU A 9 -3.76 5.44 5.43
N PRO A 10 -4.12 5.29 6.72
CA PRO A 10 -3.33 4.50 7.65
C PRO A 10 -3.29 3.03 7.24
N VAL A 11 -2.08 2.46 7.19
CA VAL A 11 -1.84 1.05 6.86
C VAL A 11 -0.93 0.45 7.93
N PRO A 12 -1.25 -0.74 8.50
CA PRO A 12 -0.37 -1.40 9.45
C PRO A 12 1.05 -1.59 8.93
N ALA A 13 2.05 -1.41 9.79
CA ALA A 13 3.46 -1.42 9.40
C ALA A 13 3.91 -2.73 8.72
N GLU A 14 3.37 -3.87 9.15
CA GLU A 14 3.62 -5.18 8.54
C GLU A 14 3.08 -5.22 7.10
N ALA A 15 1.82 -4.80 6.90
CA ALA A 15 1.22 -4.72 5.56
C ALA A 15 1.95 -3.75 4.62
N GLN A 16 2.49 -2.63 5.13
CA GLN A 16 3.35 -1.75 4.35
C GLN A 16 4.63 -2.46 3.89
N THR A 17 5.27 -3.21 4.80
CA THR A 17 6.51 -3.93 4.52
C THR A 17 6.29 -5.02 3.48
N ASP A 18 5.27 -5.85 3.68
CA ASP A 18 4.91 -6.95 2.77
C ASP A 18 4.53 -6.42 1.38
N ALA A 19 3.66 -5.41 1.32
CA ALA A 19 3.26 -4.81 0.06
C ALA A 19 4.45 -4.20 -0.69
N ARG A 20 5.38 -3.55 0.00
CA ARG A 20 6.62 -3.03 -0.61
C ARG A 20 7.48 -4.17 -1.16
N MET A 21 7.66 -5.25 -0.43
CA MET A 21 8.43 -6.41 -0.90
C MET A 21 7.81 -7.02 -2.16
N PHE A 22 6.50 -7.22 -2.20
CA PHE A 22 5.82 -7.75 -3.39
C PHE A 22 5.93 -6.82 -4.59
N MET A 23 5.79 -5.50 -4.39
CA MET A 23 5.98 -4.52 -5.46
C MET A 23 7.40 -4.55 -6.04
N LEU A 24 8.43 -4.60 -5.20
CA LEU A 24 9.83 -4.70 -5.64
C LEU A 24 10.13 -6.02 -6.34
N GLY A 25 9.41 -7.09 -6.01
CA GLY A 25 9.48 -8.39 -6.69
C GLY A 25 8.64 -8.51 -7.96
N GLY A 26 7.91 -7.45 -8.36
CA GLY A 26 7.04 -7.46 -9.54
C GLY A 26 5.65 -8.11 -9.33
N ASP A 27 5.35 -8.60 -8.13
CA ASP A 27 4.07 -9.23 -7.79
C ASP A 27 3.03 -8.18 -7.33
N THR A 28 2.60 -7.35 -8.28
CA THR A 28 1.68 -6.23 -8.00
C THR A 28 0.32 -6.71 -7.47
N LEU A 29 -0.19 -7.85 -7.97
CA LEU A 29 -1.48 -8.38 -7.53
C LEU A 29 -1.43 -8.79 -6.06
N ARG A 30 -0.34 -9.42 -5.62
CA ARG A 30 -0.18 -9.81 -4.23
C ARG A 30 0.03 -8.61 -3.32
N ALA A 31 0.75 -7.58 -3.76
CA ALA A 31 0.87 -6.31 -3.03
C ALA A 31 -0.51 -5.66 -2.79
N LEU A 32 -1.34 -5.57 -3.84
CA LEU A 32 -2.69 -5.04 -3.74
C LEU A 32 -3.55 -5.87 -2.78
N LYS A 33 -3.46 -7.20 -2.87
CA LYS A 33 -4.21 -8.12 -2.01
C LYS A 33 -3.89 -7.92 -0.53
N VAL A 34 -2.60 -7.78 -0.17
CA VAL A 34 -2.21 -7.49 1.22
C VAL A 34 -2.90 -6.22 1.73
N ILE A 35 -2.85 -5.14 0.96
CA ILE A 35 -3.46 -3.88 1.39
C ILE A 35 -4.97 -4.03 1.54
N VAL A 36 -5.66 -4.60 0.56
CA VAL A 36 -7.12 -4.79 0.61
C VAL A 36 -7.53 -5.68 1.78
N ASP A 37 -6.89 -6.83 1.95
CA ASP A 37 -7.27 -7.80 2.98
C ASP A 37 -7.04 -7.25 4.40
N THR A 38 -5.98 -6.46 4.61
CA THR A 38 -5.64 -5.92 5.94
C THR A 38 -6.43 -4.65 6.29
N THR A 39 -6.73 -3.80 5.32
CA THR A 39 -7.31 -2.46 5.58
C THR A 39 -8.80 -2.35 5.22
N GLY A 40 -9.31 -3.25 4.37
CA GLY A 40 -10.63 -3.14 3.77
C GLY A 40 -10.76 -2.02 2.72
N TYR A 41 -9.66 -1.36 2.34
CA TYR A 41 -9.68 -0.33 1.31
C TYR A 41 -10.04 -0.87 -0.07
N ASP A 42 -10.60 0.01 -0.90
CA ASP A 42 -10.90 -0.35 -2.29
C ASP A 42 -9.60 -0.50 -3.12
N LEU A 43 -9.74 -1.10 -4.31
CA LEU A 43 -8.59 -1.30 -5.21
C LEU A 43 -7.92 0.00 -5.67
N ARG A 44 -8.66 1.12 -5.72
CA ARG A 44 -8.08 2.41 -6.11
C ARG A 44 -7.17 2.93 -5.00
N GLN A 45 -7.65 2.92 -3.77
CA GLN A 45 -6.91 3.28 -2.56
C GLN A 45 -5.70 2.35 -2.38
N ALA A 46 -5.89 1.04 -2.49
CA ALA A 46 -4.80 0.07 -2.44
C ALA A 46 -3.73 0.35 -3.50
N ARG A 47 -4.15 0.70 -4.72
CA ARG A 47 -3.21 1.08 -5.79
C ARG A 47 -2.45 2.36 -5.43
N ASP A 48 -3.12 3.39 -4.95
CA ASP A 48 -2.44 4.63 -4.55
C ASP A 48 -1.42 4.36 -3.41
N ILE A 49 -1.73 3.45 -2.47
CA ILE A 49 -0.83 3.01 -1.38
C ILE A 49 0.40 2.24 -1.89
N VAL A 50 0.22 1.17 -2.68
CA VAL A 50 1.35 0.32 -3.08
C VAL A 50 2.38 1.08 -3.92
N TYR A 51 1.92 2.07 -4.72
CA TYR A 51 2.81 2.97 -5.45
C TYR A 51 3.45 4.04 -4.56
N ALA A 52 2.76 4.50 -3.51
CA ALA A 52 3.37 5.40 -2.52
C ALA A 52 4.56 4.75 -1.82
N LEU A 53 4.43 3.47 -1.43
CA LEU A 53 5.47 2.72 -0.73
C LEU A 53 6.75 2.54 -1.56
N VAL A 54 6.65 2.37 -2.89
CA VAL A 54 7.83 2.24 -3.77
C VAL A 54 8.39 3.58 -4.24
N TYR A 55 7.60 4.66 -4.19
CA TYR A 55 8.07 6.02 -4.49
C TYR A 55 8.56 6.75 -3.24
N ASP A 56 8.73 6.05 -2.12
CA ASP A 56 9.11 6.59 -0.82
C ASP A 56 8.23 7.79 -0.39
N ILE A 57 6.94 7.73 -0.74
CA ILE A 57 5.92 8.67 -0.28
C ILE A 57 5.37 8.16 1.05
N GLU A 58 5.26 9.04 2.03
CA GLU A 58 4.75 8.73 3.36
C GLU A 58 3.35 8.07 3.32
N VAL A 59 3.24 6.92 3.97
CA VAL A 59 1.99 6.21 4.27
C VAL A 59 1.90 6.08 5.80
N PRO A 60 0.91 6.71 6.46
CA PRO A 60 0.79 6.64 7.91
C PRO A 60 0.67 5.20 8.41
N ARG A 61 1.34 4.89 9.51
CA ARG A 61 1.21 3.58 10.15
C ARG A 61 -0.11 3.54 10.93
N GLY A 62 -0.99 2.62 10.56
CA GLY A 62 -2.19 2.30 11.32
C GLY A 62 -1.86 1.43 12.53
N SER A 63 -2.71 1.51 13.55
CA SER A 63 -2.70 0.61 14.72
C SER A 63 -3.08 -0.82 14.35
#